data_AF-A0A353Q0B9-F1
#
_entry.id   AF-A0A353Q0B9-F1
#
_cell.length_a   1.000
_cell.length_b   1.000
_cell.length_c   1.000
_cell.angle_alpha   90.00
_cell.angle_beta   90.00
_cell.angle_gamma   90.00
#
_symmetry.space_group_name_H-M   'P 1'
#
loop_
_entity.id
_entity.type
_entity.pdbx_description
1 polymer ?
#
loop_
_entity_poly.entity_id
_entity_poly.type
_entity_poly.pdbx_seq_one_letter_code
_entity_poly.pdbx_strand_id
1 'polypeptide(L)'
;MQKEDLIKGTFVLWISGIIAKFLGIFFRIPLTNLIGEEGIGLYQLTYPLYTMLLALSAGIPTAISKMISERTAIYRNKEAHRIFKAAFFLLLIFGSITSACIIIFAWNIINGLGWSSYAYYSLLGISLAPFFTCILSAFKGYFQGLRYMQLPAVSQV
;
A
#
# COMPACT_ATOMS: atom_id res chain seq x y z
N MET A 1 -21.08 7.38 24.53
CA MET A 1 -20.16 6.22 24.58
C MET A 1 -19.27 6.04 23.32
N GLN A 2 -19.23 6.99 22.36
CA GLN A 2 -18.70 6.74 20.99
C GLN A 2 -17.24 7.14 20.69
N LYS A 3 -16.55 7.89 21.58
CA LYS A 3 -15.18 8.40 21.33
C LYS A 3 -14.08 7.44 21.79
N GLU A 4 -14.34 6.65 22.84
CA GLU A 4 -13.31 5.81 23.47
C GLU A 4 -12.81 4.68 22.57
N ASP A 5 -13.69 4.01 21.81
CA ASP A 5 -13.29 2.93 20.89
C ASP A 5 -12.49 3.42 19.69
N LEU A 6 -12.76 4.64 19.22
CA LEU A 6 -12.03 5.24 18.09
C LEU A 6 -10.59 5.60 18.50
N ILE A 7 -10.44 6.16 19.71
CA ILE A 7 -9.13 6.51 20.27
C ILE A 7 -8.31 5.25 20.54
N LYS A 8 -8.92 4.23 21.16
CA LYS A 8 -8.26 2.93 21.39
C LYS A 8 -7.87 2.25 20.08
N GLY A 9 -8.75 2.20 19.08
CA GLY A 9 -8.47 1.62 17.77
C GLY A 9 -7.35 2.34 17.01
N THR A 10 -7.34 3.67 17.05
CA THR A 10 -6.29 4.48 16.42
C THR A 10 -4.95 4.31 17.13
N PHE A 11 -4.94 4.22 18.47
CA PHE A 11 -3.74 4.01 19.26
C PHE A 11 -3.09 2.65 18.95
N VAL A 12 -3.89 1.58 18.84
CA VAL A 12 -3.42 0.26 18.43
C VAL A 12 -2.85 0.30 17.01
N LEU A 13 -3.54 0.94 16.06
CA LEU A 13 -3.05 1.11 14.69
C LEU A 13 -1.72 1.89 14.63
N TRP A 14 -1.56 2.91 15.48
CA TRP A 14 -0.35 3.72 15.57
C TRP A 14 0.83 2.93 16.12
N ILE A 15 0.64 2.18 17.22
CA ILE A 15 1.67 1.31 17.79
C ILE A 15 2.08 0.22 16.81
N SER A 16 1.11 -0.48 16.19
CA SER A 16 1.40 -1.46 15.14
C SER A 16 2.19 -0.86 13.98
N GLY A 17 1.88 0.38 13.59
CA GLY A 17 2.64 1.10 12.57
C GLY A 17 4.10 1.35 12.95
N ILE A 18 4.37 1.66 14.23
CA ILE A 18 5.73 1.82 14.75
C ILE A 18 6.47 0.48 14.73
N ILE A 19 5.84 -0.60 15.21
CA ILE A 19 6.43 -1.94 15.23
C ILE A 19 6.74 -2.42 13.82
N ALA A 20 5.82 -2.23 12.87
CA ALA A 20 6.02 -2.58 11.46
C ALA A 20 7.22 -1.83 10.85
N LYS A 21 7.40 -0.55 11.20
CA LYS A 21 8.59 0.22 10.78
C LYS A 21 9.87 -0.32 11.39
N PHE A 22 9.85 -0.69 12.67
CA PHE A 22 10.99 -1.32 13.32
C PHE A 22 11.36 -2.65 12.66
N LEU A 23 10.40 -3.55 12.45
CA LEU A 23 10.58 -4.80 11.72
C LEU A 23 11.17 -4.55 10.32
N GLY A 24 10.66 -3.54 9.60
CA GLY A 24 11.19 -3.16 8.30
C GLY A 24 12.68 -2.78 8.32
N ILE A 25 13.14 -2.08 9.35
CA ILE A 25 14.56 -1.76 9.53
C ILE A 25 15.38 -3.03 9.78
N PHE A 26 14.87 -3.93 10.64
CA PHE A 26 15.51 -5.22 10.91
C PHE A 26 15.61 -6.12 9.69
N PHE A 27 14.65 -6.07 8.75
CA PHE A 27 14.74 -6.77 7.47
C PHE A 27 15.71 -6.10 6.49
N ARG A 28 15.80 -4.77 6.52
CA ARG A 28 16.63 -4.00 5.58
C ARG A 28 18.13 -4.19 5.83
N ILE A 29 18.56 -4.30 7.09
CA ILE A 29 19.98 -4.47 7.46
C ILE A 29 20.60 -5.77 6.88
N PRO A 30 20.05 -6.97 7.11
CA PRO A 30 20.60 -8.20 6.53
C PRO A 30 20.46 -8.21 5.01
N LEU A 31 19.35 -7.70 4.46
CA LEU A 31 19.17 -7.59 3.01
C LEU A 31 20.25 -6.72 2.34
N THR A 32 20.61 -5.61 3.01
CA THR A 32 21.70 -4.71 2.60
C THR A 32 23.03 -5.45 2.56
N ASN A 33 23.32 -6.26 3.59
CA ASN A 33 24.54 -7.07 3.64
C ASN A 33 24.55 -8.22 2.62
N LEU A 34 23.38 -8.77 2.25
CA LEU A 34 23.27 -9.90 1.33
C LEU A 34 23.37 -9.49 -0.15
N ILE A 35 22.87 -8.31 -0.49
CA ILE A 35 22.83 -7.76 -1.85
C ILE A 35 24.13 -7.00 -2.20
N GLY A 36 24.83 -6.44 -1.20
CA GLY A 36 26.03 -5.63 -1.38
C GLY A 36 25.73 -4.19 -1.82
N GLU A 37 26.79 -3.36 -1.87
CA GLU A 37 26.67 -1.91 -2.13
C GLU A 37 26.09 -1.60 -3.52
N GLU A 38 26.44 -2.40 -4.53
CA GLU A 38 25.96 -2.21 -5.91
C GLU A 38 24.43 -2.41 -6.02
N GLY A 39 23.89 -3.48 -5.45
CA GLY A 39 22.45 -3.75 -5.55
C GLY A 39 21.59 -2.81 -4.70
N ILE A 40 22.13 -2.27 -3.60
CA ILE A 40 21.47 -1.18 -2.86
C ILE A 40 21.45 0.11 -3.68
N GLY A 41 22.52 0.39 -4.42
CA GLY A 41 22.57 1.52 -5.36
C GLY A 41 21.42 1.43 -6.38
N LEU A 42 21.20 0.26 -6.97
CA LEU A 42 20.10 0.01 -7.90
C LEU A 42 18.71 0.12 -7.25
N TYR A 43 18.57 -0.36 -6.02
CA TYR A 43 17.36 -0.20 -5.24
C TYR A 43 17.05 1.28 -4.97
N GLN A 44 18.05 2.07 -4.56
CA GLN A 44 17.86 3.49 -4.28
C GLN A 44 17.53 4.32 -5.52
N LEU A 45 17.99 3.91 -6.71
CA LEU A 45 17.59 4.56 -7.97
C LEU A 45 16.10 4.40 -8.25
N THR A 46 15.56 3.20 -8.03
CA THR A 46 14.15 2.87 -8.33
C THR A 46 13.19 3.21 -7.18
N TYR A 47 13.69 3.40 -5.97
CA TYR A 47 12.90 3.68 -4.76
C TYR A 47 12.04 4.96 -4.84
N PRO A 48 12.51 6.11 -5.36
CA PRO A 48 11.67 7.31 -5.52
C PRO A 48 10.39 7.03 -6.31
N LEU A 49 10.49 6.22 -7.36
CA LEU A 49 9.36 5.84 -8.20
C LEU A 49 8.32 5.07 -7.38
N TYR A 50 8.76 4.08 -6.59
CA TYR A 50 7.91 3.37 -5.63
C TYR A 50 7.25 4.30 -4.60
N THR A 51 8.01 5.22 -4.01
CA THR A 51 7.46 6.13 -2.99
C THR A 51 6.42 7.11 -3.56
N MET A 52 6.59 7.53 -4.81
CA MET A 52 5.61 8.37 -5.51
C MET A 52 4.29 7.63 -5.73
N LEU A 53 4.35 6.37 -6.19
CA LEU A 53 3.17 5.51 -6.33
C LEU A 53 2.45 5.29 -4.99
N LEU A 54 3.20 5.03 -3.93
CA LEU A 54 2.64 4.91 -2.58
C LEU A 54 1.95 6.20 -2.13
N ALA A 55 2.59 7.36 -2.32
CA ALA A 55 2.03 8.65 -1.93
C ALA A 55 0.70 8.95 -2.64
N LEU A 56 0.61 8.66 -3.95
CA LEU A 56 -0.63 8.76 -4.72
C LEU A 56 -1.71 7.81 -4.20
N SER A 57 -1.34 6.59 -3.79
CA SER A 57 -2.29 5.59 -3.29
C SER A 57 -2.81 5.88 -1.87
N ALA A 58 -2.13 6.72 -1.08
CA ALA A 58 -2.43 6.93 0.34
C ALA A 58 -3.84 7.51 0.60
N GLY A 59 -4.41 8.25 -0.36
CA GLY A 59 -5.75 8.84 -0.24
C GLY A 59 -6.90 7.84 -0.44
N ILE A 60 -6.65 6.75 -1.15
CA ILE A 60 -7.64 5.74 -1.55
C ILE A 60 -8.30 5.06 -0.34
N PRO A 61 -7.57 4.46 0.62
CA PRO A 61 -8.19 3.77 1.76
C PRO A 61 -9.01 4.72 2.63
N THR A 62 -8.56 5.97 2.77
CA THR A 62 -9.26 7.02 3.53
C THR A 62 -10.59 7.39 2.88
N ALA A 63 -10.63 7.54 1.55
CA ALA A 63 -11.87 7.80 0.82
C ALA A 63 -12.87 6.65 0.94
N ILE A 64 -12.41 5.40 0.76
CA ILE A 64 -13.23 4.19 0.90
C ILE A 64 -13.79 4.08 2.33
N SER A 65 -12.94 4.30 3.34
CA SER A 65 -13.31 4.28 4.75
C SER A 65 -14.44 5.27 5.04
N LYS A 66 -14.35 6.50 4.51
CA LYS A 66 -15.39 7.51 4.68
C LYS A 66 -16.72 7.07 4.05
N MET A 67 -16.70 6.63 2.78
CA MET A 67 -17.91 6.20 2.07
C MET A 67 -18.62 5.03 2.77
N ILE A 68 -17.85 4.08 3.31
CA ILE A 68 -18.39 2.95 4.07
C ILE A 68 -18.97 3.41 5.40
N SER A 69 -18.24 4.27 6.13
CA SER A 69 -18.68 4.80 7.43
C SER A 69 -20.02 5.53 7.32
N GLU A 70 -20.21 6.34 6.27
CA GLU A 70 -21.47 7.06 6.01
C GLU A 70 -22.65 6.10 5.80
N ARG A 71 -22.45 4.97 5.09
CA ARG A 71 -23.51 3.99 4.84
C ARG A 71 -23.79 3.09 6.03
N THR A 72 -22.75 2.70 6.76
CA THR A 72 -22.88 1.93 8.00
C THR A 72 -23.56 2.74 9.11
N ALA A 73 -23.35 4.06 9.17
CA ALA A 73 -24.02 4.95 10.12
C ALA A 73 -25.55 5.00 9.95
N ILE A 74 -26.05 4.76 8.73
CA ILE A 74 -27.48 4.72 8.40
C ILE A 74 -28.00 3.25 8.40
N TYR A 75 -27.26 2.32 9.03
CA TYR A 75 -27.57 0.89 9.11
C TYR A 75 -27.72 0.17 7.75
N ARG A 76 -27.21 0.76 6.66
CA ARG A 76 -27.28 0.18 5.30
C ARG A 76 -26.06 -0.67 4.96
N ASN A 77 -25.84 -1.74 5.74
CA ASN A 77 -24.68 -2.62 5.58
C ASN A 77 -24.57 -3.27 4.19
N LYS A 78 -25.69 -3.56 3.53
CA LYS A 78 -25.71 -4.08 2.15
C LYS A 78 -25.14 -3.08 1.14
N GLU A 79 -25.43 -1.79 1.29
CA GLU A 79 -24.88 -0.73 0.44
C GLU A 79 -23.38 -0.55 0.68
N ALA A 80 -22.95 -0.57 1.95
CA ALA A 80 -21.53 -0.51 2.32
C ALA A 80 -20.71 -1.63 1.67
N HIS A 81 -21.23 -2.87 1.65
CA HIS A 81 -20.57 -3.99 0.99
C HIS A 81 -20.57 -3.88 -0.55
N ARG A 82 -21.59 -3.24 -1.14
CA ARG A 82 -21.61 -2.94 -2.58
C ARG A 82 -20.55 -1.91 -2.95
N ILE A 83 -20.38 -0.87 -2.13
CA ILE A 83 -19.29 0.12 -2.29
C ILE A 83 -17.94 -0.57 -2.20
N PHE A 84 -17.75 -1.47 -1.23
CA PHE A 84 -16.52 -2.24 -1.10
C PHE A 84 -16.23 -3.07 -2.35
N LYS A 85 -17.19 -3.85 -2.86
CA LYS A 85 -16.99 -4.64 -4.09
C LYS A 85 -16.64 -3.77 -5.29
N ALA A 86 -17.31 -2.64 -5.45
CA ALA A 86 -17.01 -1.70 -6.54
C ALA A 86 -15.59 -1.11 -6.40
N ALA A 87 -15.22 -0.65 -5.20
CA ALA A 87 -13.90 -0.12 -4.92
C ALA A 87 -12.80 -1.18 -5.08
N PHE A 88 -13.04 -2.41 -4.62
CA PHE A 88 -12.14 -3.54 -4.77
C PHE A 88 -11.88 -3.86 -6.25
N PHE A 89 -12.94 -3.94 -7.07
CA PHE A 89 -12.79 -4.23 -8.49
C PHE A 89 -12.08 -3.10 -9.25
N LEU A 90 -12.40 -1.84 -8.92
CA LEU A 90 -11.70 -0.68 -9.46
C LEU A 90 -10.22 -0.71 -9.10
N LEU A 91 -9.88 -0.97 -7.84
CA LEU A 91 -8.49 -1.01 -7.39
C LEU A 91 -7.72 -2.21 -7.96
N LEU A 92 -8.38 -3.34 -8.16
CA LEU A 92 -7.79 -4.50 -8.81
C LEU A 92 -7.42 -4.17 -10.27
N ILE A 93 -8.34 -3.54 -11.01
CA ILE A 93 -8.07 -3.08 -12.38
C ILE A 93 -6.94 -2.04 -12.38
N PHE A 94 -7.03 -1.03 -11.51
CA PHE A 94 -6.06 0.07 -11.49
C PHE A 94 -4.66 -0.42 -11.09
N GLY A 95 -4.56 -1.30 -10.11
CA GLY A 95 -3.32 -1.93 -9.68
C GLY A 95 -2.71 -2.80 -10.77
N SER A 96 -3.54 -3.60 -11.48
CA SER A 96 -3.09 -4.41 -12.62
C SER A 96 -2.59 -3.55 -13.78
N ILE A 97 -3.33 -2.50 -14.14
CA ILE A 97 -2.94 -1.58 -15.22
C ILE A 97 -1.63 -0.89 -14.86
N THR A 98 -1.52 -0.38 -13.63
CA THR A 98 -0.31 0.33 -13.18
C THR A 98 0.90 -0.59 -13.15
N SER A 99 0.74 -1.82 -12.63
CA SER A 99 1.78 -2.85 -12.66
C SER A 99 2.20 -3.20 -14.09
N ALA A 100 1.24 -3.42 -14.99
CA ALA A 100 1.50 -3.73 -16.39
C ALA A 100 2.19 -2.56 -17.12
N CYS A 101 1.76 -1.32 -16.87
CA CYS A 101 2.40 -0.12 -17.42
C CYS A 101 3.86 -0.02 -17.00
N ILE A 102 4.19 -0.27 -15.72
CA ILE A 102 5.58 -0.23 -15.25
C ILE A 102 6.41 -1.32 -15.95
N ILE A 103 5.87 -2.53 -16.13
CA ILE A 103 6.57 -3.64 -16.81
C ILE A 103 6.84 -3.30 -18.29
N ILE A 104 5.82 -2.82 -19.01
CA ILE A 104 5.92 -2.52 -20.44
C ILE A 104 6.84 -1.31 -20.69
N PHE A 105 6.73 -0.26 -19.87
CA PHE A 105 7.54 0.95 -20.00
C PHE A 105 8.87 0.88 -19.25
N ALA A 106 9.21 -0.23 -18.60
CA ALA A 106 10.42 -0.37 -17.79
C ALA A 106 11.68 0.08 -18.54
N TRP A 107 11.84 -0.36 -19.80
CA TRP A 107 12.98 0.00 -20.63
C TRP A 107 13.02 1.50 -20.98
N ASN A 108 11.86 2.10 -21.27
CA ASN A 108 11.74 3.53 -21.55
C ASN A 108 12.02 4.39 -20.31
N ILE A 109 11.58 3.92 -19.13
CA ILE A 109 11.82 4.60 -17.84
C ILE A 109 13.32 4.63 -17.54
N ILE A 110 14.02 3.51 -17.71
CA ILE A 110 15.46 3.39 -17.44
C ILE A 110 16.26 4.28 -18.40
N ASN A 111 15.96 4.22 -19.71
CA ASN A 111 16.65 5.02 -20.70
C ASN A 111 16.35 6.52 -20.56
N GLY A 112 15.10 6.88 -20.24
CA GLY A 112 14.70 8.28 -20.04
C GLY A 112 15.27 8.91 -18.77
N LEU A 113 15.54 8.12 -17.74
CA LEU A 113 16.14 8.57 -16.47
C LEU A 113 17.67 8.40 -16.44
N GLY A 114 18.28 7.83 -17.50
CA GLY A 114 19.72 7.58 -17.55
C GLY A 114 20.21 6.55 -16.54
N TRP A 115 19.35 5.60 -16.13
CA TRP A 115 19.69 4.57 -15.16
C TRP A 115 20.51 3.44 -15.79
N SER A 116 21.31 2.74 -14.98
CA SER A 116 22.09 1.59 -15.47
C SER A 116 21.18 0.44 -15.90
N SER A 117 21.60 -0.36 -16.88
CA SER A 117 20.81 -1.50 -17.39
C SER A 117 20.47 -2.54 -16.31
N TYR A 118 21.27 -2.61 -15.25
CA TYR A 118 21.01 -3.48 -14.09
C TYR A 118 19.81 -3.03 -13.25
N ALA A 119 19.39 -1.76 -13.34
CA ALA A 119 18.20 -1.25 -12.65
C ALA A 119 16.90 -1.86 -13.20
N TYR A 120 16.94 -2.49 -14.38
CA TYR A 120 15.81 -3.19 -14.98
C TYR A 120 15.23 -4.29 -14.09
N TYR A 121 16.10 -5.10 -13.49
CA TYR A 121 15.67 -6.18 -12.59
C TYR A 121 15.06 -5.63 -11.29
N SER A 122 15.60 -4.52 -10.78
CA SER A 122 15.03 -3.84 -9.59
C SER A 122 13.66 -3.24 -9.89
N LEU A 123 13.49 -2.63 -11.07
CA LEU A 123 12.23 -2.01 -11.49
C LEU A 123 11.13 -3.06 -11.73
N LEU A 124 11.47 -4.22 -12.32
CA LEU A 124 10.58 -5.37 -12.44
C LEU A 124 10.15 -5.93 -11.07
N GLY A 125 11.03 -5.95 -10.09
CA GLY A 125 10.66 -6.36 -8.72
C GLY A 125 9.63 -5.42 -8.11
N ILE A 126 9.79 -4.10 -8.32
CA ILE A 126 8.88 -3.07 -7.79
C ILE A 126 7.55 -3.02 -8.56
N SER A 127 7.52 -3.42 -9.83
CA SER A 127 6.33 -3.27 -10.67
C SER A 127 5.12 -4.04 -10.15
N LEU A 128 5.32 -5.16 -9.45
CA LEU A 128 4.25 -5.94 -8.83
C LEU A 128 3.71 -5.31 -7.54
N ALA A 129 4.46 -4.40 -6.91
CA ALA A 129 4.07 -3.80 -5.64
C ALA A 129 2.76 -2.99 -5.73
N PRO A 130 2.53 -2.12 -6.75
CA PRO A 130 1.25 -1.44 -6.95
C PRO A 130 0.04 -2.37 -6.92
N PHE A 131 0.12 -3.53 -7.57
CA PHE A 131 -0.99 -4.50 -7.60
C PHE A 131 -1.38 -4.97 -6.18
N PHE A 132 -0.41 -5.43 -5.40
CA PHE A 132 -0.66 -5.86 -4.02
C PHE A 132 -1.09 -4.70 -3.11
N THR A 133 -0.48 -3.52 -3.27
CA THR A 133 -0.83 -2.35 -2.45
C THR A 133 -2.27 -1.86 -2.70
N CYS A 134 -2.77 -1.93 -3.93
CA CYS A 134 -4.15 -1.60 -4.26
C CYS A 134 -5.14 -2.56 -3.58
N ILE A 135 -4.86 -3.86 -3.61
CA ILE A 135 -5.67 -4.88 -2.93
C ILE A 135 -5.67 -4.64 -1.41
N LEU A 136 -4.49 -4.47 -0.81
CA LEU A 136 -4.34 -4.18 0.62
C LEU A 136 -5.07 -2.89 1.02
N SER A 137 -5.01 -1.85 0.18
CA SER A 137 -5.70 -0.58 0.42
C SER A 137 -7.22 -0.71 0.42
N ALA A 138 -7.79 -1.57 -0.44
CA ALA A 138 -9.21 -1.85 -0.45
C ALA A 138 -9.68 -2.48 0.87
N PHE A 139 -8.97 -3.52 1.33
CA PHE A 139 -9.28 -4.17 2.61
C PHE A 139 -9.06 -3.24 3.80
N LYS A 140 -7.95 -2.49 3.82
CA LYS A 140 -7.65 -1.54 4.88
C LYS A 140 -8.73 -0.47 4.98
N GLY A 141 -9.17 0.11 3.86
CA GLY A 141 -10.27 1.07 3.81
C GLY A 141 -11.62 0.47 4.27
N TYR A 142 -11.88 -0.80 3.95
CA TYR A 142 -13.08 -1.50 4.39
C TYR A 142 -13.16 -1.65 5.91
N PHE A 143 -12.12 -2.23 6.51
CA PHE A 143 -12.08 -2.45 7.95
C PHE A 143 -11.98 -1.14 8.75
N GLN A 144 -11.26 -0.14 8.22
CA GLN A 144 -11.25 1.20 8.81
C GLN A 144 -12.63 1.86 8.76
N GLY A 145 -13.37 1.71 7.65
CA GLY A 145 -14.72 2.26 7.51
C GLY A 145 -15.75 1.59 8.41
N LEU A 146 -15.55 0.31 8.74
CA LEU A 146 -16.37 -0.42 9.72
C LEU A 146 -15.94 -0.16 11.18
N ARG A 147 -14.94 0.70 11.42
CA ARG A 147 -14.32 0.97 12.73
C ARG A 147 -13.57 -0.22 13.36
N TYR A 148 -13.36 -1.30 12.61
CA TYR A 148 -12.52 -2.44 13.01
C TYR A 148 -11.04 -2.14 12.77
N MET A 149 -10.47 -1.18 13.50
CA MET A 149 -9.07 -0.77 13.35
C MET A 149 -8.05 -1.79 13.89
N GLN A 150 -8.49 -2.72 14.74
CA GLN A 150 -7.64 -3.76 15.31
C GLN A 150 -7.20 -4.79 14.26
N LEU A 151 -8.06 -5.15 13.30
CA LEU A 151 -7.75 -6.15 12.27
C LEU A 151 -6.59 -5.69 11.35
N PRO A 152 -6.61 -4.48 10.77
CA PRO A 152 -5.47 -3.97 10.01
C PRO A 152 -4.20 -3.77 10.85
N ALA A 153 -4.34 -3.47 12.14
CA ALA A 153 -3.21 -3.24 13.03
C ALA A 153 -2.45 -4.54 13.32
N VAL A 154 -3.16 -5.63 13.60
CA VAL A 154 -2.55 -6.95 13.83
C VAL A 154 -1.95 -7.51 12.54
N SER A 155 -2.62 -7.32 11.40
CA SER A 155 -2.12 -7.82 10.10
C SER A 155 -0.88 -7.09 9.57
N GLN A 156 -0.52 -5.92 10.12
CA GLN A 156 0.60 -5.11 9.62
C GLN A 156 1.92 -5.40 10.37
N VAL A 157 1.86 -6.05 11.53
CA VAL A 157 3.01 -6.48 12.34
C VAL A 157 3.33 -7.93 12.01
#